data_AF-A0A1T0CP42-F1
#
_entry.id   AF-A0A1T0CP42-F1
#
_cell.length_a   1.000
_cell.length_b   1.000
_cell.length_c   1.000
_cell.angle_alpha   90.00
_cell.angle_beta   90.00
_cell.angle_gamma   90.00
#
_symmetry.space_group_name_H-M   'P 1'
#
loop_
_entity.id
_entity.type
_entity.pdbx_description
1 polymer ?
#
loop_
_entity_poly.entity_id
_entity_poly.type
_entity_poly.pdbx_seq_one_letter_code
_entity_poly.pdbx_strand_id
1 'polypeptide(L)'
;MYSIKINGNIVKQTDKSTVAWSLYRATARLFENKPNHVQLYSDAELLQQKPSGLMLLEHPDSAAVNDILMTLIKTLDLSFPEVKWLIKDSELELSNSRIDGWFYPKDNRRFVQMYNDELEYLTPILTRYAQAKSQ
;
A
#
# COMPACT_ATOMS: atom_id res chain seq x y z
N MET A 1 1.59 -18.76 4.39
CA MET A 1 0.61 -18.11 3.48
C MET A 1 -0.15 -17.04 4.24
N TYR A 2 -0.20 -15.80 3.77
CA TYR A 2 -1.00 -14.76 4.41
C TYR A 2 -2.43 -14.72 3.87
N SER A 3 -3.42 -14.43 4.71
CA SER A 3 -4.80 -14.24 4.28
C SER A 3 -5.46 -13.05 4.95
N ILE A 4 -6.24 -12.30 4.18
CA ILE A 4 -7.08 -11.22 4.67
C ILE A 4 -8.50 -11.73 4.72
N LYS A 5 -9.12 -11.62 5.89
CA LYS A 5 -10.51 -12.02 6.11
C LYS A 5 -11.37 -10.80 6.39
N ILE A 6 -12.57 -10.78 5.79
CA ILE A 6 -13.63 -9.83 6.13
C ILE A 6 -14.81 -10.63 6.65
N ASN A 7 -15.19 -10.39 7.90
CA ASN A 7 -16.28 -11.12 8.57
C ASN A 7 -16.11 -12.64 8.49
N GLY A 8 -14.88 -13.12 8.66
CA GLY A 8 -14.52 -14.55 8.62
C GLY A 8 -14.28 -15.13 7.22
N ASN A 9 -14.67 -14.44 6.15
CA ASN A 9 -14.45 -14.91 4.77
C ASN A 9 -13.09 -14.45 4.25
N ILE A 10 -12.31 -15.36 3.67
CA ILE A 10 -11.06 -15.02 2.98
C ILE A 10 -11.41 -14.22 1.73
N VAL A 11 -10.88 -13.00 1.63
CA VAL A 11 -11.08 -12.14 0.46
C VAL A 11 -9.81 -12.01 -0.38
N LYS A 12 -8.63 -12.20 0.23
CA LYS A 12 -7.32 -12.13 -0.45
C LYS A 12 -6.32 -13.06 0.22
N GLN A 13 -5.36 -13.56 -0.57
CA GLN A 13 -4.24 -14.36 -0.11
C GLN A 13 -2.95 -13.96 -0.85
N THR A 14 -1.82 -14.07 -0.18
CA THR A 14 -0.49 -13.84 -0.78
C THR A 14 0.57 -14.52 0.08
N ASP A 15 1.68 -14.94 -0.53
CA ASP A 15 2.83 -15.46 0.20
C ASP A 15 3.80 -14.36 0.67
N LYS A 16 3.55 -13.11 0.28
CA LYS A 16 4.42 -11.96 0.59
C LYS A 16 3.88 -11.16 1.77
N SER A 17 4.66 -11.07 2.85
CA SER A 17 4.28 -10.34 4.06
C SER A 17 3.96 -8.86 3.79
N THR A 18 4.81 -8.17 3.02
CA THR A 18 4.65 -6.74 2.70
C THR A 18 3.37 -6.47 1.92
N VAL A 19 3.05 -7.32 0.94
CA VAL A 19 1.78 -7.27 0.19
C VAL A 19 0.61 -7.53 1.14
N ALA A 20 0.70 -8.54 2.01
CA ALA A 20 -0.37 -8.89 2.93
C ALA A 20 -0.70 -7.73 3.88
N TRP A 21 0.31 -7.10 4.47
CA TRP A 21 0.15 -5.95 5.34
C TRP A 21 -0.44 -4.74 4.59
N SER A 22 0.04 -4.47 3.37
CA SER A 22 -0.48 -3.36 2.56
C SER A 22 -1.94 -3.55 2.19
N LEU A 23 -2.28 -4.74 1.68
CA LEU A 23 -3.64 -5.10 1.34
C LEU A 23 -4.55 -5.11 2.57
N TYR A 24 -4.09 -5.61 3.73
CA TYR A 24 -4.86 -5.60 4.97
C TYR A 24 -5.23 -4.17 5.36
N ARG A 25 -4.23 -3.28 5.38
CA ARG A 25 -4.45 -1.90 5.79
C ARG A 25 -5.30 -1.12 4.78
N ALA A 26 -5.07 -1.34 3.48
CA ALA A 26 -5.92 -0.77 2.43
C ALA A 26 -7.37 -1.22 2.60
N THR A 27 -7.60 -2.51 2.86
CA THR A 27 -8.93 -3.08 3.11
C THR A 27 -9.54 -2.47 4.38
N ALA A 28 -8.80 -2.42 5.48
CA ALA A 28 -9.25 -1.87 6.75
C ALA A 28 -9.76 -0.42 6.63
N ARG A 29 -9.12 0.39 5.78
CA ARG A 29 -9.49 1.80 5.51
C ARG A 29 -10.76 1.94 4.68
N LEU A 30 -11.08 1.01 3.78
CA LEU A 30 -12.38 1.02 3.07
C LEU A 30 -13.59 0.83 4.00
N PHE A 31 -13.34 0.28 5.19
CA PHE A 31 -14.32 0.05 6.24
C PHE A 31 -14.12 0.97 7.45
N GLU A 32 -13.62 2.19 7.21
CA GLU A 32 -13.58 3.27 8.20
C GLU A 32 -14.96 3.44 8.84
N ASN A 33 -15.02 3.32 10.18
CA ASN A 33 -16.25 3.40 10.98
C ASN A 33 -17.38 2.40 10.60
N LYS A 34 -17.08 1.36 9.83
CA LYS A 34 -18.02 0.26 9.53
C LYS A 34 -17.83 -0.91 10.51
N PRO A 35 -18.88 -1.71 10.76
CA PRO A 35 -18.84 -2.83 11.71
C PRO A 35 -18.04 -4.04 11.21
N ASN A 36 -17.46 -3.99 10.01
CA ASN A 36 -16.74 -5.09 9.41
C ASN A 36 -15.47 -5.47 10.20
N HIS A 37 -15.30 -6.77 10.41
CA HIS A 37 -14.13 -7.37 11.03
C HIS A 37 -13.10 -7.69 9.96
N VAL A 38 -12.15 -6.78 9.75
CA VAL A 38 -11.00 -7.02 8.87
C VAL A 38 -9.88 -7.61 9.71
N GLN A 39 -9.39 -8.79 9.30
CA GLN A 39 -8.37 -9.56 10.00
C GLN A 39 -7.25 -9.96 9.04
N LEU A 40 -6.02 -9.96 9.53
CA LEU A 40 -4.84 -10.47 8.84
C LEU A 40 -4.36 -11.73 9.56
N TYR A 41 -4.21 -12.81 8.80
CA TYR A 41 -3.69 -14.08 9.27
C TYR A 41 -2.39 -14.44 8.55
N SER A 42 -1.49 -15.14 9.24
CA SER A 42 -0.45 -15.97 8.63
C SER A 42 -0.76 -17.43 8.93
N ASP A 43 -1.07 -18.17 7.89
CA ASP A 43 -1.59 -19.53 7.96
C ASP A 43 -2.84 -19.59 8.86
N ALA A 44 -2.74 -20.17 10.05
CA ALA A 44 -3.83 -20.24 11.03
C ALA A 44 -3.72 -19.18 12.14
N GLU A 45 -2.62 -18.45 12.23
CA GLU A 45 -2.35 -17.48 13.28
C GLU A 45 -2.93 -16.10 12.93
N LEU A 46 -3.72 -15.53 13.85
CA LEU A 46 -4.20 -14.16 13.73
C LEU A 46 -3.06 -13.20 14.07
N LEU A 47 -2.59 -12.44 13.08
CA LEU A 47 -1.54 -11.45 13.28
C LEU A 47 -2.10 -10.10 13.74
N GLN A 48 -3.18 -9.64 13.11
CA GLN A 48 -3.76 -8.33 13.37
C GLN A 48 -5.27 -8.32 13.10
N GLN A 49 -6.01 -7.54 13.87
CA GLN A 49 -7.43 -7.29 13.65
C GLN A 49 -7.75 -5.80 13.87
N LYS A 50 -8.55 -5.23 12.96
CA LYS A 50 -9.16 -3.91 13.17
C LYS A 50 -10.30 -4.07 14.18
N PRO A 51 -10.32 -3.32 15.30
CA PRO A 51 -11.47 -3.32 16.18
C PRO A 51 -12.73 -2.83 15.45
N SER A 52 -13.87 -3.47 15.70
CA SER A 52 -15.13 -3.10 15.04
C SER A 52 -15.50 -1.66 15.40
N GLY A 53 -15.94 -0.87 14.42
CA GLY A 53 -16.32 0.53 14.63
C GLY A 53 -15.18 1.51 14.93
N LEU A 54 -13.92 1.07 15.05
CA LEU A 54 -12.77 1.95 15.26
C LEU A 54 -11.93 2.11 13.99
N MET A 55 -11.34 3.30 13.84
CA MET A 55 -10.32 3.57 12.83
C MET A 55 -9.01 2.84 13.16
N LEU A 56 -8.25 2.49 12.14
CA LEU A 56 -6.88 2.04 12.33
C LEU A 56 -6.06 3.26 12.78
N LEU A 57 -5.66 3.31 14.05
CA LEU A 57 -4.78 4.34 14.57
C LEU A 57 -3.36 4.05 14.07
N GLU A 58 -3.03 4.53 12.88
CA GLU A 58 -1.64 4.63 12.45
C GLU A 58 -1.17 6.04 12.77
N HIS A 59 -0.10 6.16 13.55
CA HIS A 59 0.67 7.38 13.57
C HIS A 59 1.46 7.42 12.25
N PRO A 60 1.14 8.30 11.30
CA PRO A 60 2.00 8.51 10.15
C PRO A 60 3.27 9.17 10.70
N ASP A 61 4.33 8.39 10.93
CA ASP A 61 5.62 8.98 11.28
C ASP A 61 6.03 9.99 10.20
N SER A 62 6.39 11.18 10.69
CA SER A 62 6.26 12.48 10.01
C SER A 62 7.26 12.79 8.88
N ALA A 63 7.93 11.79 8.30
CA ALA A 63 8.47 11.90 6.95
C ALA A 63 7.40 11.36 6.00
N ALA A 64 6.70 12.22 5.26
CA ALA A 64 5.61 11.72 4.43
C ALA A 64 6.19 10.76 3.40
N VAL A 65 5.79 9.50 3.48
CA VAL A 65 6.25 8.39 2.64
C VAL A 65 6.22 8.76 1.14
N ASN A 66 5.24 9.58 0.76
CA ASN A 66 5.13 10.22 -0.55
C ASN A 66 6.38 11.03 -0.94
N ASP A 67 6.94 11.83 -0.04
CA ASP A 67 8.15 12.64 -0.27
C ASP A 67 9.36 11.73 -0.53
N ILE A 68 9.43 10.58 0.15
CA ILE A 68 10.47 9.56 -0.09
C ILE A 68 10.27 8.92 -1.46
N LEU A 69 9.04 8.53 -1.82
CA LEU A 69 8.71 8.04 -3.15
C LEU A 69 9.13 9.04 -4.24
N MET A 70 8.78 10.33 -4.07
CA MET A 70 9.15 11.39 -5.02
C MET A 70 10.66 11.56 -5.15
N THR A 71 11.39 11.44 -4.05
CA THR A 71 12.86 11.47 -4.06
C THR A 71 13.42 10.28 -4.83
N LEU A 72 12.93 9.06 -4.54
CA LEU A 72 13.34 7.83 -5.21
C LEU A 72 13.11 7.90 -6.73
N ILE A 73 11.94 8.37 -7.16
CA ILE A 73 11.59 8.49 -8.58
C ILE A 73 12.54 9.43 -9.31
N LYS A 74 12.86 10.58 -8.70
CA LYS A 74 13.82 11.53 -9.26
C LYS A 74 15.23 10.94 -9.32
N THR A 75 15.66 10.25 -8.26
CA THR A 75 16.98 9.61 -8.20
C THR A 75 17.13 8.51 -9.24
N LEU A 76 16.07 7.76 -9.53
CA LEU A 76 16.06 6.67 -10.49
C LEU A 76 15.75 7.13 -11.94
N ASP A 77 15.58 8.42 -12.18
CA ASP A 77 15.19 9.00 -13.48
C ASP A 77 13.96 8.30 -14.11
N LEU A 78 12.94 8.09 -13.27
CA LEU A 78 11.66 7.51 -13.66
C LEU A 78 10.62 8.60 -13.90
N SER A 79 9.84 8.44 -14.95
CA SER A 79 8.66 9.26 -15.21
C SER A 79 7.44 8.74 -14.43
N PHE A 80 6.50 9.63 -14.14
CA PHE A 80 5.25 9.27 -13.47
C PHE A 80 4.45 8.17 -14.21
N PRO A 81 4.31 8.19 -15.56
CA PRO A 81 3.67 7.10 -16.30
C PRO A 81 4.35 5.74 -16.10
N GLU A 82 5.70 5.68 -16.08
CA GLU A 82 6.45 4.43 -15.82
C GLU A 82 6.14 3.90 -14.42
N VAL A 83 6.20 4.76 -13.40
CA VAL A 83 5.90 4.37 -12.01
C VAL A 83 4.47 3.87 -11.87
N LYS A 84 3.50 4.59 -12.46
CA LYS A 84 2.09 4.19 -12.42
C LYS A 84 1.86 2.85 -13.12
N TRP A 85 2.56 2.58 -14.23
CA TRP A 85 2.51 1.29 -14.89
C TRP A 85 3.09 0.17 -14.02
N LEU A 86 4.26 0.37 -13.42
CA LEU A 86 4.89 -0.59 -12.52
C LEU A 86 4.02 -0.93 -11.30
N ILE A 87 3.34 0.07 -10.71
CA ILE A 87 2.43 -0.18 -9.58
C ILE A 87 1.23 -1.02 -10.04
N LYS A 88 0.68 -0.76 -11.22
CA LYS A 88 -0.45 -1.54 -11.76
C LYS A 88 -0.09 -2.97 -12.13
N ASP A 89 1.13 -3.17 -12.59
CA ASP A 89 1.68 -4.50 -12.90
C ASP A 89 2.06 -5.26 -11.62
N SER A 90 2.12 -4.57 -10.48
CA SER A 90 2.43 -5.16 -9.18
C SER A 90 1.21 -5.79 -8.50
N GLU A 91 1.46 -6.53 -7.42
CA GLU A 91 0.39 -7.14 -6.60
C GLU A 91 -0.32 -6.13 -5.68
N LEU A 92 0.11 -4.86 -5.68
CA LEU A 92 -0.63 -3.79 -5.00
C LEU A 92 -1.89 -3.47 -5.81
N GLU A 93 -2.99 -4.16 -5.48
CA GLU A 93 -4.33 -3.92 -6.04
C GLU A 93 -4.89 -2.57 -5.59
N LEU A 94 -4.35 -1.49 -6.14
CA LEU A 94 -4.70 -0.10 -5.81
C LEU A 94 -5.50 0.54 -6.94
N SER A 95 -6.45 1.41 -6.57
CA SER A 95 -7.19 2.19 -7.56
C SER A 95 -6.30 3.24 -8.22
N ASN A 96 -6.62 3.62 -9.47
CA ASN A 96 -5.96 4.75 -10.15
C ASN A 96 -5.95 6.02 -9.30
N SER A 97 -7.08 6.35 -8.67
CA SER A 97 -7.23 7.53 -7.83
C SER A 97 -6.30 7.53 -6.62
N ARG A 98 -6.03 6.35 -6.03
CA ARG A 98 -5.10 6.20 -4.91
C ARG A 98 -3.67 6.42 -5.36
N ILE A 99 -3.29 5.79 -6.48
CA ILE A 99 -1.96 5.95 -7.06
C ILE A 99 -1.73 7.41 -7.42
N ASP A 100 -2.63 8.03 -8.18
CA ASP A 100 -2.56 9.46 -8.55
C ASP A 100 -2.49 10.36 -7.31
N GLY A 101 -3.24 9.98 -6.26
CA GLY A 101 -3.25 10.61 -4.95
C GLY A 101 -1.89 10.77 -4.30
N TRP A 102 -0.96 9.85 -4.56
CA TRP A 102 0.37 9.87 -3.94
C TRP A 102 1.27 10.99 -4.43
N PHE A 103 1.00 11.51 -5.63
CA PHE A 103 1.84 12.48 -6.32
C PHE A 103 1.33 13.91 -6.18
N TYR A 104 0.14 14.09 -5.60
CA TYR A 104 -0.37 15.43 -5.33
C TYR A 104 0.33 16.06 -4.12
N PRO A 105 0.43 17.40 -4.08
CA PRO A 105 0.85 18.13 -2.88
C PRO A 105 -0.07 17.86 -1.68
N LYS A 106 0.46 17.93 -0.45
CA LYS A 106 -0.27 17.63 0.80
C LYS A 106 -1.51 18.51 1.03
N ASP A 107 -1.51 19.73 0.53
CA ASP A 107 -2.61 20.69 0.61
C ASP A 107 -3.69 20.45 -0.47
N ASN A 108 -3.45 19.53 -1.40
CA ASN A 108 -4.43 19.15 -2.41
C ASN A 108 -5.51 18.24 -1.80
N ARG A 109 -6.79 18.55 -2.03
CA ARG A 109 -7.92 17.70 -1.59
C ARG A 109 -7.89 16.26 -2.14
N ARG A 110 -7.13 16.00 -3.20
CA ARG A 110 -6.94 14.67 -3.80
C ARG A 110 -5.70 13.95 -3.28
N PHE A 111 -4.94 14.58 -2.38
CA PHE A 111 -3.79 13.96 -1.75
C PHE A 111 -4.21 12.68 -1.03
N VAL A 112 -3.42 11.64 -1.24
CA VAL A 112 -3.55 10.38 -0.52
C VAL A 112 -2.20 10.08 0.12
N GLN A 113 -2.22 9.84 1.42
CA GLN A 113 -1.04 9.41 2.15
C GLN A 113 -0.68 7.98 1.74
N MET A 114 0.55 7.79 1.27
CA MET A 114 1.18 6.50 1.05
C MET A 114 1.62 5.90 2.38
N TYR A 115 1.65 4.58 2.47
CA TYR A 115 2.07 3.84 3.65
C TYR A 115 3.45 3.21 3.47
N ASN A 116 4.17 3.01 4.58
CA ASN A 116 5.55 2.53 4.58
C ASN A 116 5.72 1.18 3.87
N ASP A 117 4.76 0.29 4.03
CA ASP A 117 4.75 -1.03 3.40
C ASP A 117 4.47 -1.00 1.89
N GLU A 118 3.64 -0.06 1.43
CA GLU A 118 3.48 0.21 0.00
C GLU A 118 4.82 0.64 -0.59
N LEU A 119 5.58 1.50 0.12
CA LEU A 119 6.87 1.97 -0.35
C LEU A 119 7.93 0.89 -0.29
N GLU A 120 7.99 0.13 0.81
CA GLU A 120 8.89 -1.00 0.99
C GLU A 120 8.70 -2.04 -0.12
N TYR A 121 7.45 -2.37 -0.46
CA TYR A 121 7.14 -3.30 -1.55
C TYR A 121 7.54 -2.75 -2.93
N LEU A 122 7.30 -1.46 -3.19
CA LEU A 122 7.57 -0.85 -4.51
C LEU A 122 9.06 -0.58 -4.75
N THR A 123 9.82 -0.24 -3.72
CA THR A 123 11.25 0.12 -3.82
C THR A 123 12.07 -0.87 -4.66
N PRO A 124 12.04 -2.20 -4.42
CA PRO A 124 12.78 -3.14 -5.24
C PRO A 124 12.28 -3.24 -6.69
N ILE A 125 10.98 -3.02 -6.94
CA ILE A 125 10.40 -3.03 -8.29
C ILE A 125 10.95 -1.84 -9.10
N LEU A 126 10.85 -0.64 -8.52
CA LEU A 126 11.33 0.59 -9.15
C LEU A 126 12.84 0.54 -9.43
N THR A 127 13.61 0.07 -8.44
CA THR A 127 15.08 -0.01 -8.56
C THR A 127 15.51 -0.98 -9.65
N ARG A 128 14.90 -2.18 -9.73
CA ARG A 128 15.22 -3.17 -10.77
C ARG A 128 14.88 -2.66 -12.17
N TYR A 129 13.73 -2.01 -12.33
CA TYR A 129 13.34 -1.44 -13.62
C TYR A 129 14.32 -0.36 -14.10
N ALA A 130 14.70 0.56 -13.20
CA ALA A 130 15.66 1.62 -13.52
C ALA A 130 17.06 1.07 -13.88
N GLN A 131 17.51 0.02 -13.17
CA GLN A 131 18.76 -0.68 -13.49
C GLN A 131 18.72 -1.33 -14.87
N ALA A 132 17.62 -2.01 -15.22
CA ALA A 132 17.45 -2.64 -16.53
C ALA A 132 17.38 -1.62 -17.68
N LYS A 133 16.82 -0.43 -17.43
CA LYS A 133 16.74 0.67 -18.40
C LYS A 133 18.10 1.33 -18.70
N SER A 134 19.03 1.23 -17.76
CA SER A 134 20.36 1.87 -17.85
C SER A 134 21.43 0.96 -18.49
N GLN A 135 21.06 -0.26 -18.88
CA GLN A 135 21.89 -1.23 -19.61
C GLN A 135 21.57 -1.18 -21.11
#